data_AF-A0A9D2G7T6-F1
#
_entry.id   AF-A0A9D2G7T6-F1
#
_cell.length_a   1.000
_cell.length_b   1.000
_cell.length_c   1.000
_cell.angle_alpha   90.00
_cell.angle_beta   90.00
_cell.angle_gamma   90.00
#
_symmetry.space_group_name_H-M   'P 1'
#
loop_
_entity.id
_entity.type
_entity.pdbx_description
1 polymer ?
#
loop_
_entity_poly.entity_id
_entity_poly.type
_entity_poly.pdbx_seq_one_letter_code
_entity_poly.pdbx_strand_id
1 'polypeptide(L)'
;GYSASVSPYILEQFEKEAGYKFRPEFIIDQGYMNNTYRIPSKEFLDFQAFQRREVAKHAREMVDITHECGKEAMMFLGDHWIGMEPFMDEFKSIGLDAVVGSVGNGATLRLISDIEGVRYREGRLLPYFFPDVFHEGGDPVKEAKVNWVTARRAILRKPIDRIGYGGYLKLAMQFPEFIDYVESVCEEFRTLYENIKGTTPYCIKKVAVLNCWGRMRAWGNHMVHHAIYYKQNYSYAGVIEALSGAPFDVVFISFDDIRQNPSVLDDIDVILNVGDADTAYTGGKNWTDETIVTAVKRFIYNGGGFIGVGEPTGHQYQGHFLQLATTMGVEKETGFTLNVDKYNWEEHDHFIKEDCTKEIDFGEGKKNMYALDGTEILVQREKEVQMAVREFGKGRCVYISGLPYSFENSRILYRSIIWSSHDEENLHRWFSTNFNVEVHAYVKNGKYCVVNNTYEPQSTTVYRGDGSSFDVSLKANEIIWYEI
;
A
#
# COMPACT_ATOMS: atom_id res chain seq x y z
N GLY A 1 14.61 8.56 -7.28
CA GLY A 1 15.74 8.92 -6.39
C GLY A 1 16.29 10.27 -6.80
N TYR A 2 17.05 10.94 -5.92
CA TYR A 2 17.54 12.32 -6.11
C TYR A 2 18.98 12.42 -6.63
N SER A 3 19.61 11.30 -7.00
CA SER A 3 21.02 11.26 -7.40
C SER A 3 21.36 12.13 -8.60
N ALA A 4 20.43 12.29 -9.55
CA ALA A 4 20.60 13.12 -10.75
C ALA A 4 20.08 14.57 -10.58
N SER A 5 19.92 15.05 -9.34
CA SER A 5 19.33 16.37 -9.07
C SER A 5 20.32 17.42 -8.54
N VAL A 6 21.63 17.15 -8.59
CA VAL A 6 22.65 18.07 -8.05
C VAL A 6 23.38 18.85 -9.15
N SER A 7 23.71 20.12 -8.86
CA SER A 7 24.60 20.96 -9.66
C SER A 7 25.27 22.00 -8.77
N PRO A 8 26.42 22.59 -9.15
CA PRO A 8 27.08 23.62 -8.32
C PRO A 8 26.13 24.75 -7.89
N TYR A 9 25.24 25.18 -8.80
CA TYR A 9 24.22 26.20 -8.51
C TYR A 9 23.22 25.74 -7.45
N ILE A 10 22.62 24.56 -7.63
CA ILE A 10 21.62 23.99 -6.70
C ILE A 10 22.23 23.77 -5.31
N LEU A 11 23.48 23.29 -5.25
CA LEU A 11 24.18 23.09 -3.98
C LEU A 11 24.44 24.43 -3.27
N GLU A 12 24.86 25.47 -3.98
CA GLU A 12 25.07 26.80 -3.38
C GLU A 12 23.77 27.38 -2.80
N GLN A 13 22.64 27.21 -3.50
CA GLN A 13 21.34 27.64 -2.99
C GLN A 13 20.91 26.84 -1.76
N PHE A 14 21.08 25.51 -1.80
CA PHE A 14 20.81 24.66 -0.65
C PHE A 14 21.63 25.07 0.57
N GLU A 15 22.94 25.31 0.42
CA GLU A 15 23.81 25.69 1.55
C GLU A 15 23.39 27.03 2.17
N LYS A 16 22.93 27.99 1.35
CA LYS A 16 22.39 29.27 1.83
C LYS A 16 21.11 29.09 2.63
N GLU A 17 20.21 28.22 2.18
CA GLU A 17 18.92 27.99 2.83
C GLU A 17 19.05 27.13 4.09
N ALA A 18 19.80 26.03 3.99
CA ALA A 18 19.98 25.06 5.06
C ALA A 18 20.95 25.56 6.16
N GLY A 19 21.84 26.50 5.82
CA GLY A 19 22.81 27.08 6.75
C GLY A 19 24.02 26.19 7.04
N TYR A 20 24.25 25.15 6.23
CA TYR A 20 25.41 24.26 6.35
C TYR A 20 25.86 23.72 4.99
N LYS A 21 27.13 23.30 4.92
CA LYS A 21 27.74 22.82 3.68
C LYS A 21 27.18 21.47 3.23
N PHE A 22 26.91 21.36 1.94
CA PHE A 22 26.50 20.11 1.33
C PHE A 22 27.68 19.14 1.28
N ARG A 23 27.42 17.88 1.62
CA ARG A 23 28.38 16.79 1.46
C ARG A 23 27.87 15.85 0.38
N PRO A 24 28.72 15.38 -0.55
CA PRO A 24 28.31 14.34 -1.51
C PRO A 24 27.67 13.12 -0.84
N GLU A 25 28.07 12.83 0.39
CA GLU A 25 27.54 11.74 1.22
C GLU A 25 26.03 11.84 1.48
N PHE A 26 25.44 13.04 1.43
CA PHE A 26 23.99 13.22 1.56
C PHE A 26 23.22 12.60 0.39
N ILE A 27 23.89 12.28 -0.73
CA ILE A 27 23.32 11.58 -1.89
C ILE A 27 23.90 10.18 -2.03
N ILE A 28 25.23 10.04 -1.90
CA ILE A 28 25.94 8.77 -2.09
C ILE A 28 25.51 7.73 -1.05
N ASP A 29 25.28 8.14 0.21
CA ASP A 29 24.87 7.28 1.33
C ASP A 29 25.60 5.94 1.31
N GLN A 30 26.92 5.96 1.48
CA GLN A 30 27.79 4.77 1.53
C GLN A 30 27.69 3.86 0.29
N GLY A 31 27.22 4.39 -0.83
CA GLY A 31 26.99 3.65 -2.07
C GLY A 31 25.55 3.16 -2.26
N TYR A 32 24.66 3.34 -1.28
CA TYR A 32 23.25 2.98 -1.38
C TYR A 32 22.41 3.97 -2.18
N MET A 33 22.97 5.15 -2.50
CA MET A 33 22.36 6.19 -3.33
C MET A 33 21.01 6.69 -2.81
N ASN A 34 20.82 6.69 -1.47
CA ASN A 34 19.56 6.98 -0.80
C ASN A 34 18.35 6.30 -1.46
N ASN A 35 18.48 5.01 -1.78
CA ASN A 35 17.32 4.23 -2.23
C ASN A 35 16.24 4.22 -1.12
N THR A 36 14.99 3.96 -1.50
CA THR A 36 13.82 4.13 -0.61
C THR A 36 13.77 3.15 0.56
N TYR A 37 14.62 2.11 0.59
CA TYR A 37 14.76 1.22 1.75
C TYR A 37 15.70 1.78 2.81
N ARG A 38 16.51 2.80 2.49
CA ARG A 38 17.42 3.44 3.45
C ARG A 38 16.64 4.37 4.34
N ILE A 39 16.82 4.22 5.66
CA ILE A 39 16.30 5.18 6.62
C ILE A 39 16.91 6.55 6.28
N PRO A 40 16.10 7.54 5.90
CA PRO A 40 16.63 8.80 5.40
C PRO A 40 17.34 9.56 6.52
N SER A 41 18.49 10.16 6.19
CA SER A 41 19.13 11.11 7.10
C SER A 41 18.38 12.43 7.12
N LYS A 42 18.58 13.21 8.19
CA LYS A 42 18.06 14.58 8.28
C LYS A 42 18.50 15.41 7.07
N GLU A 43 19.77 15.33 6.69
CA GLU A 43 20.32 16.15 5.62
C GLU A 43 19.76 15.77 4.25
N PHE A 44 19.44 14.49 4.03
CA PHE A 44 18.76 14.07 2.80
C PHE A 44 17.32 14.58 2.75
N LEU A 45 16.59 14.53 3.88
CA LEU A 45 15.24 15.09 3.99
C LEU A 45 15.24 16.61 3.78
N ASP A 46 16.19 17.33 4.35
CA ASP A 46 16.37 18.77 4.14
C ASP A 46 16.61 19.07 2.65
N PHE A 47 17.45 18.27 1.98
CA PHE A 47 17.70 18.42 0.54
C PHE A 47 16.46 18.11 -0.31
N GLN A 48 15.69 17.07 0.05
CA GLN A 48 14.40 16.79 -0.61
C GLN A 48 13.43 17.96 -0.45
N ALA A 49 13.30 18.50 0.77
CA ALA A 49 12.41 19.62 1.04
C ALA A 49 12.82 20.88 0.24
N PHE A 50 14.11 21.18 0.18
CA PHE A 50 14.64 22.25 -0.66
C PHE A 50 14.30 22.03 -2.14
N GLN A 51 14.59 20.84 -2.68
CA GLN A 51 14.32 20.51 -4.08
C GLN A 51 12.84 20.58 -4.42
N ARG A 52 11.93 20.17 -3.52
CA ARG A 52 10.48 20.31 -3.74
C ARG A 52 10.07 21.74 -3.99
N ARG A 53 10.60 22.68 -3.19
CA ARG A 53 10.31 24.11 -3.35
C ARG A 53 10.86 24.65 -4.66
N GLU A 54 12.09 24.31 -5.02
CA GLU A 54 12.69 24.78 -6.28
C GLU A 54 12.00 24.20 -7.52
N VAL A 55 11.72 22.89 -7.52
CA VAL A 55 10.99 22.24 -8.62
C VAL A 55 9.58 22.79 -8.74
N ALA A 56 8.86 23.00 -7.63
CA ALA A 56 7.52 23.57 -7.67
C ALA A 56 7.49 24.98 -8.29
N LYS A 57 8.48 25.83 -7.99
CA LYS A 57 8.60 27.17 -8.61
C LYS A 57 8.76 27.09 -10.12
N HIS A 58 9.66 26.25 -10.61
CA HIS A 58 9.90 26.09 -12.03
C HIS A 58 8.74 25.42 -12.77
N ALA A 59 8.15 24.39 -12.17
CA ALA A 59 6.97 23.74 -12.73
C ALA A 59 5.81 24.72 -12.83
N ARG A 60 5.64 25.61 -11.84
CA ARG A 60 4.61 26.65 -11.86
C ARG A 60 4.77 27.59 -13.05
N GLU A 61 5.99 28.04 -13.33
CA GLU A 61 6.27 28.89 -14.51
C GLU A 61 5.87 28.19 -15.82
N MET A 62 6.17 26.90 -15.97
CA MET A 62 5.77 26.12 -17.15
C MET A 62 4.25 25.96 -17.26
N VAL A 63 3.57 25.79 -16.12
CA VAL A 63 2.10 25.73 -16.06
C VAL A 63 1.50 27.07 -16.47
N ASP A 64 1.97 28.18 -15.91
CA ASP A 64 1.47 29.52 -16.22
C ASP A 64 1.63 29.83 -17.72
N ILE A 65 2.79 29.52 -18.33
CA ILE A 65 3.01 29.66 -19.78
C ILE A 65 2.02 28.79 -20.59
N THR A 66 1.77 27.56 -20.13
CA THR A 66 0.83 26.64 -20.79
C THR A 66 -0.59 27.18 -20.75
N HIS A 67 -0.99 27.75 -19.61
CA HIS A 67 -2.30 28.39 -19.40
C HIS A 67 -2.46 29.67 -20.22
N GLU A 68 -1.42 30.52 -20.32
CA GLU A 68 -1.40 31.69 -21.21
C GLU A 68 -1.63 31.32 -22.68
N CYS A 69 -1.19 30.13 -23.08
CA CYS A 69 -1.44 29.57 -24.41
C CYS A 69 -2.84 28.93 -24.57
N GLY A 70 -3.69 28.99 -23.55
CA GLY A 70 -5.03 28.40 -23.56
C GLY A 70 -5.04 26.86 -23.57
N LYS A 71 -4.02 26.23 -22.97
CA LYS A 71 -3.87 24.77 -22.91
C LYS A 71 -3.89 24.28 -21.46
N GLU A 72 -4.22 23.01 -21.26
CA GLU A 72 -4.08 22.36 -19.95
C GLU A 72 -2.65 21.81 -19.77
N ALA A 73 -2.13 21.90 -18.55
CA ALA A 73 -0.84 21.36 -18.13
C ALA A 73 -1.06 20.04 -17.36
N MET A 74 -0.59 18.95 -17.95
CA MET A 74 -0.67 17.61 -17.37
C MET A 74 0.73 17.07 -17.07
N MET A 75 0.93 16.56 -15.86
CA MET A 75 2.17 15.92 -15.44
C MET A 75 2.09 14.41 -15.65
N PHE A 76 3.15 13.80 -16.18
CA PHE A 76 3.35 12.36 -16.08
C PHE A 76 4.01 11.97 -14.75
N LEU A 77 3.41 11.03 -14.01
CA LEU A 77 3.94 10.44 -12.78
C LEU A 77 4.99 9.38 -13.10
N GLY A 78 6.14 9.82 -13.61
CA GLY A 78 7.24 8.97 -14.03
C GLY A 78 8.38 9.80 -14.60
N ASP A 79 9.38 9.12 -15.17
CA ASP A 79 10.53 9.74 -15.83
C ASP A 79 11.20 10.83 -14.97
N HIS A 80 11.07 12.10 -15.35
CA HIS A 80 11.71 13.26 -14.71
C HIS A 80 10.85 13.91 -13.61
N TRP A 81 10.06 13.12 -12.88
CA TRP A 81 9.15 13.60 -11.82
C TRP A 81 9.80 13.99 -10.48
N ILE A 82 11.10 13.77 -10.32
CA ILE A 82 11.79 13.93 -9.03
C ILE A 82 11.70 15.39 -8.55
N GLY A 83 11.27 15.59 -7.31
CA GLY A 83 11.03 16.92 -6.72
C GLY A 83 9.59 17.41 -6.88
N MET A 84 8.77 16.83 -7.76
CA MET A 84 7.34 17.20 -7.86
C MET A 84 6.56 16.80 -6.61
N GLU A 85 6.88 15.63 -6.05
CA GLU A 85 6.40 15.13 -4.75
C GLU A 85 4.88 15.30 -4.53
N PRO A 86 4.04 14.57 -5.32
CA PRO A 86 2.60 14.87 -5.45
C PRO A 86 1.74 14.74 -4.18
N PHE A 87 2.27 14.08 -3.16
CA PHE A 87 1.61 13.93 -1.87
C PHE A 87 1.93 15.05 -0.88
N MET A 88 2.84 15.96 -1.22
CA MET A 88 3.26 17.07 -0.38
C MET A 88 2.53 18.37 -0.74
N ASP A 89 2.46 19.31 0.20
CA ASP A 89 1.67 20.54 0.02
C ASP A 89 2.26 21.48 -1.05
N GLU A 90 3.58 21.46 -1.26
CA GLU A 90 4.24 22.23 -2.31
C GLU A 90 3.68 21.89 -3.71
N PHE A 91 3.27 20.64 -3.95
CA PHE A 91 2.72 20.19 -5.23
C PHE A 91 1.44 20.95 -5.62
N LYS A 92 0.57 21.24 -4.64
CA LYS A 92 -0.68 21.96 -4.86
C LYS A 92 -0.45 23.39 -5.36
N SER A 93 0.70 23.98 -5.04
CA SER A 93 1.05 25.34 -5.47
C SER A 93 1.39 25.44 -6.97
N ILE A 94 1.71 24.31 -7.61
CA ILE A 94 2.13 24.26 -9.02
C ILE A 94 0.97 24.60 -9.96
N GLY A 95 -0.28 24.29 -9.59
CA GLY A 95 -1.45 24.60 -10.40
C GLY A 95 -1.66 23.68 -11.61
N LEU A 96 -1.12 22.46 -11.58
CA LEU A 96 -1.36 21.45 -12.61
C LEU A 96 -2.85 21.13 -12.76
N ASP A 97 -3.26 20.87 -14.00
CA ASP A 97 -4.63 20.49 -14.29
C ASP A 97 -4.87 19.00 -14.03
N ALA A 98 -3.86 18.19 -14.34
CA ALA A 98 -3.96 16.75 -14.22
C ALA A 98 -2.63 16.07 -13.94
N VAL A 99 -2.75 14.86 -13.40
CA VAL A 99 -1.66 13.87 -13.38
C VAL A 99 -2.11 12.65 -14.17
N VAL A 100 -1.23 12.20 -15.08
CA VAL A 100 -1.33 10.89 -15.73
C VAL A 100 -0.22 9.99 -15.21
N GLY A 101 -0.50 8.73 -14.92
CA GLY A 101 0.54 7.80 -14.44
C GLY A 101 0.36 6.39 -15.00
N SER A 102 1.42 5.59 -14.94
CA SER A 102 1.33 4.18 -15.37
C SER A 102 0.57 3.36 -14.32
N VAL A 103 -0.38 2.55 -14.75
CA VAL A 103 -1.15 1.66 -13.86
C VAL A 103 -0.82 0.21 -14.20
N GLY A 104 -0.15 -0.46 -13.27
CA GLY A 104 0.21 -1.88 -13.36
C GLY A 104 -0.37 -2.76 -12.26
N ASN A 105 -1.11 -2.19 -11.31
CA ASN A 105 -1.83 -2.88 -10.25
C ASN A 105 -2.64 -1.86 -9.42
N GLY A 106 -3.31 -2.32 -8.36
CA GLY A 106 -4.07 -1.46 -7.47
C GLY A 106 -3.20 -0.43 -6.75
N ALA A 107 -2.04 -0.81 -6.22
CA ALA A 107 -1.14 0.12 -5.53
C ALA A 107 -0.67 1.27 -6.45
N THR A 108 -0.31 0.97 -7.70
CA THR A 108 0.09 2.00 -8.69
C THR A 108 -1.07 2.84 -9.19
N LEU A 109 -2.30 2.31 -9.21
CA LEU A 109 -3.48 3.17 -9.39
C LEU A 109 -3.60 4.16 -8.22
N ARG A 110 -3.43 3.69 -6.98
CA ARG A 110 -3.53 4.54 -5.79
C ARG A 110 -2.44 5.61 -5.68
N LEU A 111 -1.26 5.38 -6.28
CA LEU A 111 -0.25 6.44 -6.48
C LEU A 111 -0.79 7.64 -7.25
N ILE A 112 -1.80 7.45 -8.10
CA ILE A 112 -2.38 8.47 -8.98
C ILE A 112 -3.70 8.98 -8.41
N SER A 113 -4.61 8.09 -8.04
CA SER A 113 -5.97 8.43 -7.58
C SER A 113 -5.97 9.26 -6.31
N ASP A 114 -4.98 9.08 -5.44
CA ASP A 114 -4.90 9.74 -4.13
C ASP A 114 -4.16 11.08 -4.20
N ILE A 115 -3.60 11.46 -5.35
CA ILE A 115 -2.98 12.77 -5.54
C ILE A 115 -4.04 13.86 -5.39
N GLU A 116 -3.77 14.88 -4.60
CA GLU A 116 -4.65 16.06 -4.46
C GLU A 116 -4.09 17.26 -5.22
N GLY A 117 -4.87 18.34 -5.33
CA GLY A 117 -4.39 19.60 -5.95
C GLY A 117 -4.45 19.63 -7.47
N VAL A 118 -5.04 18.62 -8.11
CA VAL A 118 -5.31 18.60 -9.56
C VAL A 118 -6.80 18.39 -9.85
N ARG A 119 -7.24 18.88 -11.01
CA ARG A 119 -8.65 18.85 -11.45
C ARG A 119 -9.09 17.43 -11.82
N TYR A 120 -8.22 16.66 -12.49
CA TYR A 120 -8.52 15.28 -12.87
C TYR A 120 -7.27 14.38 -12.90
N ARG A 121 -7.49 13.07 -12.88
CA ARG A 121 -6.43 12.03 -12.86
C ARG A 121 -6.61 11.03 -13.99
N GLU A 122 -5.54 10.64 -14.67
CA GLU A 122 -5.55 9.67 -15.76
C GLU A 122 -4.66 8.46 -15.49
N GLY A 123 -5.22 7.26 -15.67
CA GLY A 123 -4.49 6.00 -15.57
C GLY A 123 -4.09 5.50 -16.95
N ARG A 124 -2.79 5.49 -17.25
CA ARG A 124 -2.25 4.84 -18.44
C ARG A 124 -1.99 3.36 -18.14
N LEU A 125 -2.94 2.50 -18.52
CA LEU A 125 -2.92 1.07 -18.24
C LEU A 125 -1.74 0.35 -18.92
N LEU A 126 -1.34 -0.77 -18.32
CA LEU A 126 -0.41 -1.75 -18.90
C LEU A 126 -1.17 -2.92 -19.57
N PRO A 127 -0.57 -3.61 -20.54
CA PRO A 127 0.80 -3.45 -21.05
C PRO A 127 0.99 -2.19 -21.92
N TYR A 128 2.21 -1.65 -21.92
CA TYR A 128 2.60 -0.63 -22.89
C TYR A 128 2.74 -1.28 -24.28
N PHE A 129 2.30 -0.61 -25.34
CA PHE A 129 2.29 -1.20 -26.68
C PHE A 129 3.71 -1.24 -27.26
N PHE A 130 4.48 -2.25 -26.86
CA PHE A 130 5.90 -2.37 -27.15
C PHE A 130 6.29 -3.84 -27.39
N PRO A 131 7.38 -4.11 -28.16
CA PRO A 131 7.70 -5.48 -28.61
C PRO A 131 8.16 -6.45 -27.52
N ASP A 132 8.35 -6.00 -26.28
CA ASP A 132 8.64 -6.87 -25.13
C ASP A 132 7.42 -7.70 -24.71
N VAL A 133 6.21 -7.18 -24.90
CA VAL A 133 4.95 -7.91 -24.66
C VAL A 133 4.26 -8.28 -25.97
N PHE A 134 4.25 -7.36 -26.94
CA PHE A 134 3.56 -7.53 -28.21
C PHE A 134 4.52 -8.09 -29.28
N HIS A 135 4.83 -9.37 -29.18
CA HIS A 135 5.61 -10.13 -30.15
C HIS A 135 4.95 -11.49 -30.44
N GLU A 136 5.47 -12.22 -31.43
CA GLU A 136 4.99 -13.59 -31.72
C GLU A 136 5.16 -14.49 -30.48
N GLY A 137 4.06 -15.08 -30.00
CA GLY A 137 4.01 -15.87 -28.77
C GLY A 137 3.82 -15.08 -27.47
N GLY A 138 3.74 -13.74 -27.54
CA GLY A 138 3.35 -12.90 -26.40
C GLY A 138 1.85 -13.01 -26.08
N ASP A 139 1.49 -12.76 -24.82
CA ASP A 139 0.10 -12.81 -24.32
C ASP A 139 -0.27 -11.48 -23.64
N PRO A 140 -0.52 -10.41 -24.41
CA PRO A 140 -0.88 -9.10 -23.87
C PRO A 140 -2.25 -9.12 -23.15
N VAL A 141 -3.14 -10.05 -23.51
CA VAL A 141 -4.46 -10.19 -22.89
C VAL A 141 -4.32 -10.63 -21.44
N LYS A 142 -3.48 -11.64 -21.17
CA LYS A 142 -3.24 -12.11 -19.80
C LYS A 142 -2.71 -11.00 -18.90
N GLU A 143 -1.74 -10.22 -19.37
CA GLU A 143 -1.20 -9.11 -18.58
C GLU A 143 -2.28 -8.04 -18.32
N ALA A 144 -3.03 -7.66 -19.36
CA ALA A 144 -4.11 -6.68 -19.23
C ALA A 144 -5.25 -7.13 -18.29
N LYS A 145 -5.54 -8.43 -18.25
CA LYS A 145 -6.48 -9.05 -17.30
C LYS A 145 -6.03 -8.91 -15.86
N VAL A 146 -4.77 -9.24 -15.57
CA VAL A 146 -4.19 -9.09 -14.22
C VAL A 146 -4.17 -7.62 -13.79
N ASN A 147 -3.75 -6.71 -14.67
CA ASN A 147 -3.72 -5.27 -14.43
C ASN A 147 -5.12 -4.70 -14.17
N TRP A 148 -6.11 -5.05 -15.01
CA TRP A 148 -7.47 -4.52 -14.88
C TRP A 148 -8.12 -4.94 -13.57
N VAL A 149 -8.07 -6.22 -13.22
CA VAL A 149 -8.71 -6.73 -11.99
C VAL A 149 -8.17 -6.02 -10.75
N THR A 150 -6.85 -5.87 -10.65
CA THR A 150 -6.22 -5.21 -9.50
C THR A 150 -6.49 -3.71 -9.49
N ALA A 151 -6.36 -3.03 -10.64
CA ALA A 151 -6.68 -1.61 -10.77
C ALA A 151 -8.16 -1.32 -10.48
N ARG A 152 -9.08 -2.13 -11.00
CA ARG A 152 -10.53 -1.97 -10.80
C ARG A 152 -10.92 -1.99 -9.33
N ARG A 153 -10.37 -2.94 -8.55
CA ARG A 153 -10.59 -2.99 -7.10
C ARG A 153 -10.20 -1.67 -6.43
N ALA A 154 -9.07 -1.11 -6.82
CA ALA A 154 -8.61 0.17 -6.30
C ALA A 154 -9.43 1.37 -6.83
N ILE A 155 -9.92 1.35 -8.08
CA ILE A 155 -10.81 2.38 -8.66
C ILE A 155 -12.09 2.51 -7.84
N LEU A 156 -12.66 1.37 -7.42
CA LEU A 156 -13.86 1.33 -6.59
C LEU A 156 -13.65 1.96 -5.20
N ARG A 157 -12.40 2.05 -4.72
CA ARG A 157 -12.05 2.76 -3.47
C ARG A 157 -11.69 4.22 -3.72
N LYS A 158 -10.94 4.50 -4.79
CA LYS A 158 -10.58 5.87 -5.17
C LYS A 158 -10.57 6.00 -6.69
N PRO A 159 -11.59 6.64 -7.29
CA PRO A 159 -11.70 6.72 -8.73
C PRO A 159 -10.63 7.62 -9.35
N ILE A 160 -10.27 7.30 -10.59
CA ILE A 160 -9.60 8.21 -11.54
C ILE A 160 -10.62 8.67 -12.58
N ASP A 161 -10.31 9.75 -13.29
CA ASP A 161 -11.25 10.38 -14.22
C ASP A 161 -11.18 9.80 -15.63
N ARG A 162 -10.02 9.30 -16.01
CA ARG A 162 -9.73 8.85 -17.37
C ARG A 162 -8.82 7.63 -17.33
N ILE A 163 -8.94 6.79 -18.35
CA ILE A 163 -7.97 5.73 -18.64
C ILE A 163 -7.50 5.84 -20.08
N GLY A 164 -6.32 5.30 -20.34
CA GLY A 164 -5.77 5.20 -21.68
C GLY A 164 -4.65 4.18 -21.77
N TYR A 165 -4.12 4.01 -22.98
CA TYR A 165 -2.92 3.22 -23.25
C TYR A 165 -1.90 4.08 -24.00
N GLY A 166 -0.65 3.64 -24.02
CA GLY A 166 0.41 4.29 -24.77
C GLY A 166 1.27 3.29 -25.53
N GLY A 167 2.07 3.79 -26.48
CA GLY A 167 3.00 3.02 -27.29
C GLY A 167 2.57 2.93 -28.75
N TYR A 168 3.03 1.89 -29.45
CA TYR A 168 2.77 1.71 -30.87
C TYR A 168 1.41 1.06 -31.12
N LEU A 169 0.39 1.86 -31.42
CA LEU A 169 -0.95 1.35 -31.75
C LEU A 169 -0.92 0.31 -32.89
N LYS A 170 -0.06 0.52 -33.90
CA LYS A 170 0.14 -0.43 -35.01
C LYS A 170 0.51 -1.84 -34.52
N LEU A 171 1.21 -1.95 -33.40
CA LEU A 171 1.63 -3.21 -32.82
C LEU A 171 0.46 -3.87 -32.06
N ALA A 172 -0.26 -3.12 -31.23
CA ALA A 172 -1.45 -3.62 -30.54
C ALA A 172 -2.54 -4.12 -31.51
N MET A 173 -2.72 -3.44 -32.65
CA MET A 173 -3.66 -3.84 -33.70
C MET A 173 -3.38 -5.22 -34.34
N GLN A 174 -2.21 -5.81 -34.10
CA GLN A 174 -1.89 -7.17 -34.55
C GLN A 174 -2.48 -8.26 -33.64
N PHE A 175 -3.05 -7.87 -32.49
CA PHE A 175 -3.60 -8.75 -31.48
C PHE A 175 -5.11 -8.46 -31.30
N PRO A 176 -6.00 -9.00 -32.16
CA PRO A 176 -7.42 -8.67 -32.14
C PRO A 176 -8.09 -8.99 -30.79
N GLU A 177 -7.74 -10.11 -30.16
CA GLU A 177 -8.27 -10.47 -28.83
C GLU A 177 -7.92 -9.44 -27.74
N PHE A 178 -6.76 -8.78 -27.87
CA PHE A 178 -6.39 -7.68 -26.98
C PHE A 178 -7.24 -6.43 -27.22
N ILE A 179 -7.54 -6.12 -28.49
CA ILE A 179 -8.41 -4.99 -28.84
C ILE A 179 -9.83 -5.21 -28.30
N ASP A 180 -10.40 -6.40 -28.51
CA ASP A 180 -11.73 -6.76 -27.99
C ASP A 180 -11.76 -6.67 -26.46
N TYR A 181 -10.70 -7.14 -25.80
CA TYR A 181 -10.58 -7.03 -24.36
C TYR A 181 -10.52 -5.56 -23.88
N VAL A 182 -9.71 -4.71 -24.53
CA VAL A 182 -9.60 -3.29 -24.18
C VAL A 182 -10.92 -2.54 -24.41
N GLU A 183 -11.69 -2.90 -25.44
CA GLU A 183 -13.04 -2.37 -25.65
C GLU A 183 -13.93 -2.64 -24.42
N SER A 184 -13.97 -3.90 -23.95
CA SER A 184 -14.73 -4.27 -22.75
C SER A 184 -14.28 -3.52 -21.49
N VAL A 185 -12.97 -3.31 -21.32
CA VAL A 185 -12.41 -2.53 -20.20
C VAL A 185 -12.87 -1.07 -20.27
N CYS A 186 -12.95 -0.48 -21.47
CA CYS A 186 -13.39 0.90 -21.63
C CYS A 186 -14.88 1.08 -21.33
N GLU A 187 -15.73 0.11 -21.69
CA GLU A 187 -17.16 0.11 -21.34
C GLU A 187 -17.37 -0.06 -19.84
N GLU A 188 -16.65 -1.02 -19.23
CA GLU A 188 -16.72 -1.26 -17.80
C GLU A 188 -16.23 -0.03 -17.02
N PHE A 189 -15.11 0.58 -17.40
CA PHE A 189 -14.60 1.80 -16.77
C PHE A 189 -15.62 2.95 -16.79
N ARG A 190 -16.30 3.18 -17.93
CA ARG A 190 -17.35 4.21 -18.01
C ARG A 190 -18.50 3.91 -17.04
N THR A 191 -18.92 2.65 -16.98
CA THR A 191 -19.94 2.19 -16.02
C THR A 191 -19.52 2.42 -14.57
N LEU A 192 -18.26 2.10 -14.23
CA LEU A 192 -17.71 2.39 -12.91
C LEU A 192 -17.75 3.89 -12.62
N TYR A 193 -17.20 4.70 -13.53
CA TYR A 193 -17.08 6.14 -13.37
C TYR A 193 -18.45 6.82 -13.17
N GLU A 194 -19.45 6.46 -13.96
CA GLU A 194 -20.82 6.97 -13.82
C GLU A 194 -21.44 6.66 -12.45
N ASN A 195 -21.12 5.51 -11.86
CA ASN A 195 -21.66 5.11 -10.57
C ASN A 195 -20.90 5.69 -9.37
N ILE A 196 -19.59 5.89 -9.48
CA ILE A 196 -18.73 6.17 -8.32
C ILE A 196 -18.05 7.55 -8.34
N LYS A 197 -18.11 8.30 -9.44
CA LYS A 197 -17.53 9.65 -9.49
C LYS A 197 -18.16 10.55 -8.42
N GLY A 198 -17.33 11.20 -7.62
CA GLY A 198 -17.76 12.13 -6.58
C GLY A 198 -18.46 11.46 -5.39
N THR A 199 -18.40 10.14 -5.30
CA THR A 199 -18.93 9.38 -4.17
C THR A 199 -17.88 9.17 -3.09
N THR A 200 -18.31 8.74 -1.91
CA THR A 200 -17.41 8.28 -0.84
C THR A 200 -17.72 6.81 -0.57
N PRO A 201 -16.78 5.88 -0.82
CA PRO A 201 -16.99 4.48 -0.47
C PRO A 201 -17.08 4.32 1.04
N TYR A 202 -17.81 3.30 1.47
CA TYR A 202 -17.80 2.82 2.84
C TYR A 202 -16.44 2.20 3.16
N CYS A 203 -15.87 2.64 4.28
CA CYS A 203 -14.67 2.07 4.89
C CYS A 203 -15.03 1.57 6.28
N ILE A 204 -14.58 0.35 6.62
CA ILE A 204 -14.89 -0.32 7.88
C ILE A 204 -14.05 0.26 9.02
N LYS A 205 -12.76 0.46 8.73
CA LYS A 205 -11.74 0.93 9.67
C LYS A 205 -10.80 1.91 8.99
N LYS A 206 -10.17 2.76 9.79
CA LYS A 206 -9.04 3.58 9.40
C LYS A 206 -7.73 2.90 9.78
N VAL A 207 -6.86 2.74 8.79
CA VAL A 207 -5.66 1.91 8.87
C VAL A 207 -4.45 2.74 8.51
N ALA A 208 -3.46 2.79 9.39
CA ALA A 208 -2.22 3.55 9.20
C ALA A 208 -1.05 2.65 8.83
N VAL A 209 -0.39 2.90 7.69
CA VAL A 209 0.90 2.28 7.35
C VAL A 209 2.02 3.18 7.90
N LEU A 210 2.71 2.70 8.93
CA LEU A 210 3.78 3.42 9.63
C LEU A 210 5.16 3.04 9.08
N ASN A 211 5.91 4.03 8.61
CA ASN A 211 7.29 3.89 8.13
C ASN A 211 8.07 5.23 8.25
N CYS A 212 9.30 5.34 7.74
CA CYS A 212 10.09 6.59 7.80
C CYS A 212 9.63 7.68 6.83
N TRP A 213 8.87 7.34 5.79
CA TRP A 213 8.48 8.27 4.73
C TRP A 213 7.08 8.84 4.91
N GLY A 214 6.18 8.08 5.54
CA GLY A 214 4.76 8.42 5.69
C GLY A 214 4.11 8.81 4.37
N ARG A 215 3.28 9.84 4.42
CA ARG A 215 2.48 10.35 3.29
C ARG A 215 3.30 10.65 2.04
N MET A 216 4.56 11.10 2.17
CA MET A 216 5.40 11.46 1.02
C MET A 216 5.63 10.29 0.05
N ARG A 217 5.50 9.05 0.52
CA ARG A 217 5.65 7.83 -0.29
C ARG A 217 4.41 6.94 -0.25
N ALA A 218 3.25 7.50 0.04
CA ALA A 218 1.97 6.78 0.04
C ALA A 218 1.83 5.91 -1.22
N TRP A 219 1.45 4.64 -1.04
CA TRP A 219 1.29 3.62 -2.09
C TRP A 219 2.56 3.19 -2.86
N GLY A 220 3.68 3.90 -2.70
CA GLY A 220 4.98 3.56 -3.30
C GLY A 220 5.84 2.65 -2.42
N ASN A 221 5.29 2.16 -1.29
CA ASN A 221 5.99 1.30 -0.35
C ASN A 221 6.52 0.02 -1.02
N HIS A 222 7.76 -0.33 -0.67
CA HIS A 222 8.50 -1.49 -1.19
C HIS A 222 8.82 -1.45 -2.70
N MET A 223 8.41 -0.43 -3.43
CA MET A 223 8.67 -0.28 -4.86
C MET A 223 10.11 0.16 -5.12
N VAL A 224 10.86 -0.66 -5.87
CA VAL A 224 12.22 -0.31 -6.36
C VAL A 224 12.11 0.20 -7.79
N HIS A 225 11.49 -0.62 -8.65
CA HIS A 225 11.07 -0.25 -9.99
C HIS A 225 9.56 -0.20 -10.05
N HIS A 226 9.02 0.72 -10.85
CA HIS A 226 7.58 0.94 -10.94
C HIS A 226 6.86 -0.34 -11.38
N ALA A 227 5.90 -0.79 -10.56
CA ALA A 227 5.12 -2.02 -10.77
C ALA A 227 5.92 -3.34 -10.91
N ILE A 228 7.22 -3.35 -10.57
CA ILE A 228 8.06 -4.55 -10.65
C ILE A 228 8.52 -4.91 -9.24
N TYR A 229 8.15 -6.13 -8.84
CA TYR A 229 8.50 -6.69 -7.55
C TYR A 229 9.48 -7.85 -7.72
N TYR A 230 10.37 -7.97 -6.73
CA TYR A 230 11.44 -8.94 -6.67
C TYR A 230 11.14 -9.96 -5.59
N LYS A 231 11.85 -11.09 -5.65
CA LYS A 231 11.85 -12.11 -4.60
C LYS A 231 12.00 -11.49 -3.20
N GLN A 232 12.82 -10.45 -3.06
CA GLN A 232 13.12 -9.81 -1.78
C GLN A 232 11.98 -8.96 -1.20
N ASN A 233 10.99 -8.53 -2.01
CA ASN A 233 10.00 -7.53 -1.56
C ASN A 233 8.54 -7.84 -1.90
N TYR A 234 8.24 -8.85 -2.72
CA TYR A 234 6.85 -9.19 -3.08
C TYR A 234 6.00 -9.60 -1.86
N SER A 235 6.64 -10.17 -0.83
CA SER A 235 5.99 -10.54 0.44
C SER A 235 5.52 -9.32 1.25
N TYR A 236 6.03 -8.12 0.94
CA TYR A 236 5.66 -6.87 1.61
C TYR A 236 4.79 -5.99 0.72
N ALA A 237 5.14 -5.89 -0.56
CA ALA A 237 4.33 -5.21 -1.56
C ALA A 237 2.91 -5.81 -1.63
N GLY A 238 2.76 -7.11 -1.36
CA GLY A 238 1.47 -7.77 -1.31
C GLY A 238 0.51 -7.20 -0.26
N VAL A 239 1.02 -6.70 0.87
CA VAL A 239 0.21 -6.01 1.88
C VAL A 239 -0.37 -4.71 1.32
N ILE A 240 0.46 -3.92 0.64
CA ILE A 240 0.07 -2.64 0.04
C ILE A 240 -0.94 -2.85 -1.09
N GLU A 241 -0.72 -3.89 -1.91
CA GLU A 241 -1.65 -4.27 -2.97
C GLU A 241 -3.00 -4.75 -2.42
N ALA A 242 -3.01 -5.54 -1.35
CA ALA A 242 -4.24 -5.97 -0.68
C ALA A 242 -5.04 -4.76 -0.17
N LEU A 243 -4.37 -3.81 0.51
CA LEU A 243 -4.97 -2.57 1.01
C LEU A 243 -5.55 -1.68 -0.09
N SER A 244 -4.94 -1.68 -1.29
CA SER A 244 -5.30 -0.74 -2.37
C SER A 244 -6.78 -0.80 -2.78
N GLY A 245 -7.37 -2.00 -2.73
CA GLY A 245 -8.76 -2.29 -3.10
C GLY A 245 -9.67 -2.71 -1.92
N ALA A 246 -9.14 -2.79 -0.70
CA ALA A 246 -9.90 -3.18 0.48
C ALA A 246 -10.77 -2.04 1.03
N PRO A 247 -11.88 -2.32 1.74
CA PRO A 247 -12.77 -1.31 2.32
C PRO A 247 -12.19 -0.69 3.61
N PHE A 248 -10.97 -0.17 3.54
CA PHE A 248 -10.31 0.52 4.64
C PHE A 248 -9.94 1.94 4.22
N ASP A 249 -10.04 2.88 5.15
CA ASP A 249 -9.50 4.23 4.98
C ASP A 249 -8.00 4.16 5.29
N VAL A 250 -7.18 4.09 4.24
CA VAL A 250 -5.74 3.86 4.38
C VAL A 250 -5.00 5.19 4.39
N VAL A 251 -4.26 5.43 5.47
CA VAL A 251 -3.36 6.58 5.63
C VAL A 251 -1.92 6.12 5.80
N PHE A 252 -0.98 6.97 5.43
CA PHE A 252 0.45 6.70 5.57
C PHE A 252 1.04 7.73 6.52
N ILE A 253 1.60 7.26 7.63
CA ILE A 253 2.17 8.11 8.67
C ILE A 253 3.65 7.82 8.85
N SER A 254 4.39 8.84 9.25
CA SER A 254 5.81 8.75 9.52
C SER A 254 6.11 8.64 11.01
N PHE A 255 7.31 8.16 11.35
CA PHE A 255 7.82 8.26 12.72
C PHE A 255 7.92 9.71 13.19
N ASP A 256 8.18 10.64 12.29
CA ASP A 256 8.25 12.08 12.58
C ASP A 256 6.87 12.64 12.93
N ASP A 257 5.80 12.19 12.25
CA ASP A 257 4.43 12.59 12.59
C ASP A 257 4.08 12.21 14.03
N ILE A 258 4.42 10.98 14.45
CA ILE A 258 4.22 10.53 15.83
C ILE A 258 5.09 11.32 16.81
N ARG A 259 6.37 11.54 16.48
CA ARG A 259 7.31 12.25 17.36
C ARG A 259 6.86 13.70 17.60
N GLN A 260 6.34 14.36 16.57
CA GLN A 260 5.87 15.74 16.64
C GLN A 260 4.49 15.85 17.30
N ASN A 261 3.59 14.91 17.01
CA ASN A 261 2.24 14.88 17.56
C ASN A 261 1.74 13.44 17.76
N PRO A 262 1.92 12.84 18.95
CA PRO A 262 1.44 11.49 19.25
C PRO A 262 -0.06 11.30 19.05
N SER A 263 -0.86 12.37 19.15
CA SER A 263 -2.32 12.36 18.96
C SER A 263 -2.73 12.05 17.51
N VAL A 264 -1.78 11.99 16.57
CA VAL A 264 -2.02 11.50 15.20
C VAL A 264 -2.54 10.06 15.17
N LEU A 265 -2.38 9.32 16.27
CA LEU A 265 -2.88 7.94 16.41
C LEU A 265 -4.32 7.86 16.95
N ASP A 266 -4.91 8.96 17.43
CA ASP A 266 -6.19 8.93 18.15
C ASP A 266 -7.38 8.55 17.26
N ASP A 267 -7.29 8.78 15.94
CA ASP A 267 -8.33 8.46 14.97
C ASP A 267 -8.04 7.20 14.14
N ILE A 268 -6.98 6.47 14.47
CA ILE A 268 -6.56 5.24 13.79
C ILE A 268 -7.14 4.03 14.51
N ASP A 269 -7.64 3.04 13.77
CA ASP A 269 -8.06 1.76 14.36
C ASP A 269 -6.90 0.76 14.40
N VAL A 270 -6.10 0.70 13.33
CA VAL A 270 -5.01 -0.28 13.18
C VAL A 270 -3.75 0.35 12.60
N ILE A 271 -2.59 0.08 13.20
CA ILE A 271 -1.26 0.43 12.66
C ILE A 271 -0.62 -0.80 12.02
N LEU A 272 -0.08 -0.64 10.80
CA LEU A 272 0.75 -1.64 10.12
C LEU A 272 2.21 -1.18 10.09
N ASN A 273 3.13 -2.08 10.43
CA ASN A 273 4.56 -1.90 10.21
C ASN A 273 5.10 -3.10 9.42
N VAL A 274 5.62 -2.85 8.21
CA VAL A 274 5.81 -3.88 7.18
C VAL A 274 7.22 -3.78 6.60
N GLY A 275 7.98 -4.88 6.62
CA GLY A 275 9.28 -4.97 5.93
C GLY A 275 10.36 -5.71 6.71
N ASP A 276 11.60 -5.64 6.20
CA ASP A 276 12.80 -6.10 6.91
C ASP A 276 13.30 -5.07 7.93
N ALA A 277 13.95 -5.54 8.99
CA ALA A 277 14.50 -4.72 10.05
C ALA A 277 15.53 -3.71 9.52
N ASP A 278 15.68 -2.60 10.23
CA ASP A 278 16.62 -1.53 9.88
C ASP A 278 16.47 -0.95 8.45
N THR A 279 15.30 -1.14 7.84
CA THR A 279 14.91 -0.44 6.61
C THR A 279 14.01 0.76 6.94
N ALA A 280 13.83 1.65 5.97
CA ALA A 280 12.89 2.77 6.08
C ALA A 280 11.45 2.31 6.29
N TYR A 281 11.09 1.09 5.88
CA TYR A 281 9.72 0.60 5.99
C TYR A 281 9.39 0.06 7.39
N THR A 282 10.38 -0.50 8.09
CA THR A 282 10.21 -0.92 9.48
C THR A 282 10.60 0.16 10.47
N GLY A 283 11.66 0.94 10.21
CA GLY A 283 12.00 2.14 10.98
C GLY A 283 13.35 2.13 11.68
N GLY A 284 13.95 0.95 11.90
CA GLY A 284 15.25 0.78 12.58
C GLY A 284 15.35 1.57 13.89
N LYS A 285 16.36 2.43 14.01
CA LYS A 285 16.65 3.21 15.22
C LYS A 285 15.48 4.08 15.71
N ASN A 286 14.48 4.39 14.89
CA ASN A 286 13.27 5.09 15.37
C ASN A 286 12.58 4.37 16.53
N TRP A 287 12.73 3.04 16.63
CA TRP A 287 12.20 2.23 17.74
C TRP A 287 13.01 2.33 19.04
N THR A 288 14.07 3.14 19.07
CA THR A 288 14.78 3.52 20.31
C THR A 288 14.27 4.84 20.90
N ASP A 289 13.39 5.53 20.18
CA ASP A 289 12.79 6.78 20.64
C ASP A 289 11.64 6.49 21.61
N GLU A 290 11.82 6.92 22.86
CA GLU A 290 10.83 6.74 23.93
C GLU A 290 9.46 7.32 23.55
N THR A 291 9.42 8.45 22.85
CA THR A 291 8.17 9.12 22.44
C THR A 291 7.36 8.20 21.53
N ILE A 292 8.02 7.62 20.53
CA ILE A 292 7.40 6.74 19.53
C ILE A 292 6.96 5.44 20.19
N VAL A 293 7.87 4.77 20.92
CA VAL A 293 7.56 3.48 21.56
C VAL A 293 6.41 3.64 22.57
N THR A 294 6.41 4.73 23.35
CA THR A 294 5.34 5.01 24.32
C THR A 294 4.02 5.31 23.63
N ALA A 295 4.02 6.11 22.56
CA ALA A 295 2.81 6.43 21.81
C ALA A 295 2.17 5.17 21.21
N VAL A 296 2.97 4.32 20.53
CA VAL A 296 2.47 3.08 19.93
C VAL A 296 2.02 2.07 20.98
N LYS A 297 2.77 1.88 22.08
CA LYS A 297 2.34 0.99 23.17
C LYS A 297 1.06 1.48 23.84
N ARG A 298 0.91 2.80 24.05
CA ARG A 298 -0.30 3.41 24.61
C ARG A 298 -1.50 3.18 23.69
N PHE A 299 -1.31 3.40 22.39
CA PHE A 299 -2.32 3.15 21.38
C PHE A 299 -2.83 1.70 21.45
N ILE A 300 -1.93 0.71 21.43
CA ILE A 300 -2.28 -0.71 21.54
C ILE A 300 -2.96 -1.00 22.88
N TYR A 301 -2.34 -0.59 23.99
CA TYR A 301 -2.86 -0.86 25.33
C TYR A 301 -4.29 -0.33 25.53
N ASN A 302 -4.65 0.76 24.86
CA ASN A 302 -5.96 1.40 24.97
C ASN A 302 -7.02 0.85 24.00
N GLY A 303 -6.69 -0.13 23.15
CA GLY A 303 -7.66 -0.79 22.25
C GLY A 303 -7.29 -0.75 20.77
N GLY A 304 -6.19 -0.10 20.38
CA GLY A 304 -5.74 -0.06 19.00
C GLY A 304 -5.18 -1.40 18.52
N GLY A 305 -5.36 -1.70 17.24
CA GLY A 305 -4.79 -2.88 16.60
C GLY A 305 -3.37 -2.63 16.07
N PHE A 306 -2.46 -3.59 16.20
CA PHE A 306 -1.13 -3.51 15.58
C PHE A 306 -0.84 -4.76 14.76
N ILE A 307 -0.52 -4.58 13.49
CA ILE A 307 -0.16 -5.68 12.60
C ILE A 307 1.28 -5.49 12.14
N GLY A 308 2.14 -6.43 12.52
CA GLY A 308 3.53 -6.45 12.13
C GLY A 308 3.78 -7.50 11.05
N VAL A 309 4.38 -7.10 9.92
CA VAL A 309 4.68 -8.01 8.81
C VAL A 309 6.18 -8.07 8.50
N GLY A 310 6.76 -9.28 8.51
CA GLY A 310 8.21 -9.49 8.31
C GLY A 310 8.98 -9.35 9.62
N GLU A 311 9.75 -8.27 9.74
CA GLU A 311 10.55 -7.94 10.93
C GLU A 311 10.08 -6.59 11.53
N PRO A 312 8.80 -6.51 11.91
CA PRO A 312 8.18 -5.28 12.41
C PRO A 312 8.87 -4.82 13.68
N THR A 313 9.12 -3.52 13.78
CA THR A 313 9.84 -2.94 14.93
C THR A 313 11.27 -3.46 15.12
N GLY A 314 11.86 -4.03 14.07
CA GLY A 314 13.18 -4.65 14.10
C GLY A 314 14.31 -3.62 14.20
N HIS A 315 15.02 -3.66 15.32
CA HIS A 315 16.29 -2.98 15.59
C HIS A 315 16.90 -3.58 16.86
N GLN A 316 18.13 -4.10 16.82
CA GLN A 316 18.75 -4.68 18.02
C GLN A 316 19.02 -3.61 19.07
N TYR A 317 18.24 -3.60 20.16
CA TYR A 317 18.38 -2.62 21.23
C TYR A 317 17.84 -3.15 22.55
N GLN A 318 18.54 -2.86 23.65
CA GLN A 318 18.15 -3.21 25.03
C GLN A 318 17.68 -4.67 25.24
N GLY A 319 18.38 -5.62 24.62
CA GLY A 319 18.11 -7.05 24.81
C GLY A 319 16.99 -7.64 23.95
N HIS A 320 16.33 -6.83 23.12
CA HIS A 320 15.32 -7.26 22.15
C HIS A 320 15.73 -6.93 20.73
N PHE A 321 15.29 -7.74 19.76
CA PHE A 321 15.44 -7.40 18.35
C PHE A 321 14.18 -6.71 17.82
N LEU A 322 13.00 -7.29 18.03
CA LEU A 322 11.73 -6.61 17.79
C LEU A 322 11.40 -5.77 19.03
N GLN A 323 11.44 -4.44 18.90
CA GLN A 323 11.28 -3.54 20.05
C GLN A 323 9.87 -3.60 20.69
N LEU A 324 8.88 -4.09 19.95
CA LEU A 324 7.55 -4.40 20.47
C LEU A 324 7.33 -5.91 20.72
N ALA A 325 8.37 -6.73 20.85
CA ALA A 325 8.24 -8.18 21.09
C ALA A 325 7.33 -8.52 22.27
N THR A 326 7.50 -7.83 23.40
CA THR A 326 6.69 -8.03 24.62
C THR A 326 5.26 -7.51 24.48
N THR A 327 4.93 -6.79 23.42
CA THR A 327 3.56 -6.38 23.07
C THR A 327 2.97 -7.34 22.03
N MET A 328 3.70 -7.60 20.95
CA MET A 328 3.26 -8.46 19.83
C MET A 328 3.27 -9.96 20.15
N GLY A 329 4.07 -10.40 21.13
CA GLY A 329 4.21 -11.81 21.46
C GLY A 329 5.17 -12.60 20.58
N VAL A 330 5.87 -11.96 19.65
CA VAL A 330 6.84 -12.62 18.77
C VAL A 330 8.18 -11.91 18.87
N GLU A 331 9.26 -12.67 18.81
CA GLU A 331 10.64 -12.20 18.80
C GLU A 331 11.45 -12.96 17.73
N LYS A 332 12.60 -12.41 17.34
CA LYS A 332 13.54 -13.06 16.43
C LYS A 332 14.80 -13.50 17.17
N GLU A 333 15.21 -14.75 16.98
CA GLU A 333 16.52 -15.23 17.45
C GLU A 333 17.63 -14.68 16.54
N THR A 334 18.60 -14.01 17.15
CA THR A 334 19.73 -13.33 16.47
C THR A 334 21.10 -13.85 16.91
N GLY A 335 21.13 -14.94 17.69
CA GLY A 335 22.33 -15.58 18.23
C GLY A 335 22.58 -15.27 19.71
N PHE A 336 21.83 -14.34 20.31
CA PHE A 336 22.00 -13.92 21.70
C PHE A 336 21.19 -14.73 22.71
N THR A 337 20.18 -15.50 22.27
CA THR A 337 19.28 -16.25 23.17
C THR A 337 19.25 -17.74 22.89
N LEU A 338 20.27 -18.28 22.22
CA LEU A 338 20.39 -19.71 21.91
C LEU A 338 20.50 -20.59 23.16
N ASN A 339 20.94 -20.04 24.28
CA ASN A 339 21.00 -20.73 25.58
C ASN A 339 19.63 -20.79 26.30
N VAL A 340 18.58 -20.24 25.70
CA VAL A 340 17.21 -20.22 26.23
C VAL A 340 16.34 -21.05 25.30
N ASP A 341 15.82 -22.16 25.81
CA ASP A 341 14.85 -22.98 25.10
C ASP A 341 13.58 -22.17 24.77
N LYS A 342 13.01 -22.43 23.60
CA LYS A 342 11.74 -21.85 23.15
C LYS A 342 10.70 -22.97 23.21
N TYR A 343 9.63 -22.78 23.97
CA TYR A 343 8.67 -23.86 24.28
C TYR A 343 7.30 -23.69 23.62
N ASN A 344 6.90 -22.47 23.24
CA ASN A 344 5.57 -22.20 22.67
C ASN A 344 5.57 -22.53 21.16
N TRP A 345 4.92 -23.63 20.78
CA TRP A 345 4.88 -24.15 19.40
C TRP A 345 3.54 -24.75 18.97
N GLU A 346 2.54 -24.74 19.85
CA GLU A 346 1.22 -25.31 19.55
C GLU A 346 0.45 -24.38 18.63
N GLU A 347 -0.13 -24.92 17.55
CA GLU A 347 -0.94 -24.16 16.60
C GLU A 347 -2.41 -24.19 17.00
N HIS A 348 -3.10 -23.06 16.79
CA HIS A 348 -4.50 -22.88 17.14
C HIS A 348 -5.35 -22.49 15.92
N ASP A 349 -6.59 -22.96 15.90
CA ASP A 349 -7.62 -22.46 14.98
C ASP A 349 -8.09 -21.08 15.42
N HIS A 350 -8.38 -20.20 14.46
CA HIS A 350 -8.62 -18.80 14.77
C HIS A 350 -9.44 -18.08 13.68
N PHE A 351 -10.21 -17.07 14.09
CA PHE A 351 -11.06 -16.23 13.23
C PHE A 351 -10.37 -15.76 11.93
N ILE A 352 -9.08 -15.44 12.02
CA ILE A 352 -8.31 -14.89 10.89
C ILE A 352 -8.15 -15.92 9.75
N LYS A 353 -8.11 -17.23 10.08
CA LYS A 353 -7.86 -18.31 9.12
C LYS A 353 -9.13 -18.98 8.59
N GLU A 354 -10.32 -18.54 9.00
CA GLU A 354 -11.59 -19.24 8.71
C GLU A 354 -11.90 -19.39 7.21
N ASP A 355 -11.45 -18.44 6.38
CA ASP A 355 -11.69 -18.48 4.92
C ASP A 355 -10.52 -19.12 4.14
N CYS A 356 -9.49 -19.62 4.83
CA CYS A 356 -8.37 -20.30 4.17
C CYS A 356 -8.83 -21.66 3.64
N THR A 357 -8.66 -21.86 2.34
CA THR A 357 -9.01 -23.07 1.60
C THR A 357 -7.80 -23.97 1.32
N LYS A 358 -6.59 -23.43 1.50
CA LYS A 358 -5.30 -24.12 1.33
C LYS A 358 -4.28 -23.59 2.33
N GLU A 359 -3.09 -24.17 2.31
CA GLU A 359 -1.97 -23.64 3.08
C GLU A 359 -1.69 -22.19 2.72
N ILE A 360 -1.50 -21.37 3.76
CA ILE A 360 -1.23 -19.93 3.61
C ILE A 360 0.14 -19.74 2.94
N ASP A 361 0.17 -18.92 1.90
CA ASP A 361 1.41 -18.50 1.26
C ASP A 361 1.97 -17.27 1.97
N PHE A 362 3.03 -17.46 2.75
CA PHE A 362 3.76 -16.39 3.44
C PHE A 362 4.90 -15.79 2.59
N GLY A 363 5.04 -16.22 1.33
CA GLY A 363 6.11 -15.80 0.44
C GLY A 363 7.48 -16.21 0.95
N GLU A 364 8.38 -15.24 1.10
CA GLU A 364 9.72 -15.49 1.65
C GLU A 364 9.68 -15.87 3.14
N GLY A 365 8.58 -15.55 3.83
CA GLY A 365 8.44 -15.75 5.27
C GLY A 365 9.57 -15.13 6.08
N LYS A 366 9.73 -15.61 7.32
CA LYS A 366 10.83 -15.25 8.20
C LYS A 366 11.32 -16.44 8.98
N LYS A 367 12.64 -16.49 9.07
CA LYS A 367 13.38 -17.50 9.81
C LYS A 367 13.66 -17.04 11.22
N ASN A 368 13.85 -18.01 12.11
CA ASN A 368 14.24 -17.79 13.50
C ASN A 368 13.21 -16.99 14.32
N MET A 369 11.96 -16.94 13.88
CA MET A 369 10.86 -16.29 14.59
C MET A 369 10.27 -17.24 15.62
N TYR A 370 10.11 -16.79 16.86
CA TYR A 370 9.54 -17.59 17.94
C TYR A 370 8.53 -16.79 18.74
N ALA A 371 7.55 -17.48 19.31
CA ALA A 371 6.53 -16.88 20.15
C ALA A 371 6.98 -16.81 21.62
N LEU A 372 6.61 -15.72 22.28
CA LEU A 372 6.74 -15.56 23.73
C LEU A 372 5.57 -16.26 24.43
N ASP A 373 5.72 -16.47 25.74
CA ASP A 373 4.66 -17.03 26.57
C ASP A 373 3.39 -16.17 26.53
N GLY A 374 2.22 -16.83 26.51
CA GLY A 374 0.91 -16.18 26.35
C GLY A 374 0.59 -15.66 24.95
N THR A 375 1.33 -16.09 23.93
CA THR A 375 1.05 -15.77 22.51
C THR A 375 0.41 -16.96 21.83
N GLU A 376 -0.64 -16.74 21.06
CA GLU A 376 -1.32 -17.80 20.31
C GLU A 376 -0.70 -17.92 18.91
N ILE A 377 -0.07 -19.06 18.62
CA ILE A 377 0.48 -19.32 17.28
C ILE A 377 -0.65 -19.82 16.38
N LEU A 378 -0.81 -19.16 15.23
CA LEU A 378 -1.79 -19.58 14.24
C LEU A 378 -1.18 -20.52 13.19
N VAL A 379 0.09 -20.28 12.83
CA VAL A 379 0.86 -21.13 11.92
C VAL A 379 2.34 -21.07 12.29
N GLN A 380 2.99 -22.22 12.40
CA GLN A 380 4.45 -22.32 12.37
C GLN A 380 4.90 -23.31 11.29
N ARG A 381 6.15 -23.18 10.82
CA ARG A 381 6.77 -24.14 9.92
C ARG A 381 8.15 -24.45 10.44
N GLU A 382 8.45 -25.72 10.69
CA GLU A 382 9.77 -26.16 11.16
C GLU A 382 10.26 -25.42 12.42
N LYS A 383 9.36 -25.09 13.35
CA LYS A 383 9.62 -24.24 14.54
C LYS A 383 10.04 -22.81 14.18
N GLU A 384 9.46 -22.27 13.13
CA GLU A 384 9.52 -20.84 12.79
C GLU A 384 8.09 -20.31 12.73
N VAL A 385 7.75 -19.37 13.62
CA VAL A 385 6.42 -18.75 13.65
C VAL A 385 6.20 -17.98 12.35
N GLN A 386 5.14 -18.33 11.63
CA GLN A 386 4.72 -17.64 10.41
C GLN A 386 3.55 -16.69 10.67
N MET A 387 2.69 -17.03 11.64
CA MET A 387 1.58 -16.19 12.05
C MET A 387 1.25 -16.41 13.51
N ALA A 388 1.04 -15.32 14.25
CA ALA A 388 0.67 -15.39 15.66
C ALA A 388 -0.14 -14.16 16.08
N VAL A 389 -0.88 -14.29 17.18
CA VAL A 389 -1.68 -13.21 17.74
C VAL A 389 -1.48 -13.08 19.24
N ARG A 390 -1.68 -11.87 19.75
CA ARG A 390 -1.58 -11.58 21.18
C ARG A 390 -2.45 -10.41 21.61
N GLU A 391 -3.06 -10.52 22.77
CA GLU A 391 -3.71 -9.40 23.46
C GLU A 391 -2.71 -8.64 24.34
N PHE A 392 -2.79 -7.30 24.33
CA PHE A 392 -1.97 -6.44 25.17
C PHE A 392 -2.80 -5.26 25.69
N GLY A 393 -3.15 -5.31 26.98
CA GLY A 393 -4.11 -4.37 27.55
C GLY A 393 -5.49 -4.61 26.95
N LYS A 394 -6.07 -3.58 26.33
CA LYS A 394 -7.36 -3.67 25.63
C LYS A 394 -7.23 -3.89 24.12
N GLY A 395 -6.02 -3.85 23.56
CA GLY A 395 -5.80 -4.00 22.13
C GLY A 395 -5.16 -5.33 21.77
N ARG A 396 -4.95 -5.50 20.47
CA ARG A 396 -4.56 -6.78 19.86
C ARG A 396 -3.46 -6.60 18.83
N CYS A 397 -2.53 -7.54 18.85
CA CYS A 397 -1.42 -7.61 17.92
C CYS A 397 -1.52 -8.84 17.03
N VAL A 398 -1.19 -8.68 15.75
CA VAL A 398 -1.05 -9.78 14.79
C VAL A 398 0.37 -9.71 14.22
N TYR A 399 1.06 -10.84 14.23
CA TYR A 399 2.31 -11.04 13.53
C TYR A 399 2.08 -11.90 12.28
N ILE A 400 2.66 -11.51 11.14
CA ILE A 400 2.67 -12.27 9.89
C ILE A 400 4.10 -12.22 9.33
N SER A 401 4.68 -13.35 8.96
CA SER A 401 6.07 -13.38 8.47
C SER A 401 6.25 -12.81 7.06
N GLY A 402 5.22 -12.88 6.23
CA GLY A 402 5.16 -12.29 4.89
C GLY A 402 3.78 -12.50 4.28
N LEU A 403 3.35 -11.64 3.36
CA LEU A 403 2.01 -11.71 2.79
C LEU A 403 1.98 -11.26 1.31
N PRO A 404 2.43 -12.14 0.39
CA PRO A 404 2.23 -11.93 -1.05
C PRO A 404 0.77 -11.66 -1.40
N TYR A 405 0.52 -10.87 -2.44
CA TYR A 405 -0.85 -10.59 -2.85
C TYR A 405 -1.49 -11.80 -3.51
N SER A 406 -2.65 -12.18 -2.99
CA SER A 406 -3.65 -13.05 -3.60
C SER A 406 -5.01 -12.67 -3.00
N PHE A 407 -6.12 -13.10 -3.59
CA PHE A 407 -7.44 -12.84 -2.99
C PHE A 407 -7.59 -13.45 -1.59
N GLU A 408 -7.05 -14.65 -1.39
CA GLU A 408 -7.06 -15.35 -0.12
C GLU A 408 -6.18 -14.64 0.92
N ASN A 409 -4.95 -14.23 0.56
CA ASN A 409 -4.10 -13.45 1.46
C ASN A 409 -4.68 -12.05 1.73
N SER A 410 -5.38 -11.46 0.77
CA SER A 410 -6.13 -10.22 0.99
C SER A 410 -7.26 -10.44 2.01
N ARG A 411 -7.91 -11.60 2.04
CA ARG A 411 -8.90 -11.97 3.06
C ARG A 411 -8.24 -12.20 4.43
N ILE A 412 -7.04 -12.78 4.49
CA ILE A 412 -6.27 -12.92 5.73
C ILE A 412 -5.94 -11.54 6.31
N LEU A 413 -5.44 -10.60 5.49
CA LEU A 413 -5.17 -9.24 5.96
C LEU A 413 -6.44 -8.54 6.44
N TYR A 414 -7.52 -8.66 5.68
CA TYR A 414 -8.82 -8.12 6.04
C TYR A 414 -9.27 -8.62 7.42
N ARG A 415 -9.27 -9.94 7.64
CA ARG A 415 -9.68 -10.52 8.92
C ARG A 415 -8.70 -10.18 10.05
N SER A 416 -7.42 -10.02 9.75
CA SER A 416 -6.42 -9.54 10.71
C SER A 416 -6.72 -8.12 11.20
N ILE A 417 -7.12 -7.22 10.28
CA ILE A 417 -7.53 -5.84 10.61
C ILE A 417 -8.81 -5.85 11.46
N ILE A 418 -9.82 -6.63 11.05
CA ILE A 418 -11.08 -6.75 11.80
C ILE A 418 -10.84 -7.30 13.22
N TRP A 419 -10.09 -8.37 13.35
CA TRP A 419 -9.82 -8.99 14.65
C TRP A 419 -8.97 -8.10 15.57
N SER A 420 -7.93 -7.47 15.02
CA SER A 420 -7.04 -6.60 15.80
C SER A 420 -7.71 -5.29 16.24
N SER A 421 -8.82 -4.91 15.60
CA SER A 421 -9.65 -3.75 15.97
C SER A 421 -10.95 -4.11 16.70
N HIS A 422 -11.09 -5.36 17.19
CA HIS A 422 -12.23 -5.85 17.96
C HIS A 422 -13.58 -5.73 17.22
N ASP A 423 -13.60 -5.94 15.90
CA ASP A 423 -14.76 -5.71 15.05
C ASP A 423 -15.33 -6.99 14.42
N GLU A 424 -15.02 -8.16 14.98
CA GLU A 424 -15.42 -9.47 14.44
C GLU A 424 -16.93 -9.59 14.25
N GLU A 425 -17.73 -9.03 15.17
CA GLU A 425 -19.19 -9.04 15.11
C GLU A 425 -19.75 -8.28 13.89
N ASN A 426 -18.97 -7.36 13.31
CA ASN A 426 -19.37 -6.54 12.17
C ASN A 426 -18.78 -7.04 10.83
N LEU A 427 -18.12 -8.20 10.80
CA LEU A 427 -17.55 -8.80 9.59
C LEU A 427 -18.59 -8.86 8.45
N HIS A 428 -19.82 -9.25 8.76
CA HIS A 428 -20.90 -9.44 7.79
C HIS A 428 -21.67 -8.14 7.45
N ARG A 429 -20.93 -7.04 7.21
CA ARG A 429 -21.50 -5.78 6.69
C ARG A 429 -20.78 -5.39 5.41
N TRP A 430 -21.52 -5.33 4.30
CA TRP A 430 -20.93 -5.11 2.97
C TRP A 430 -19.83 -6.13 2.68
N PHE A 431 -20.17 -7.41 2.85
CA PHE A 431 -19.23 -8.53 2.84
C PHE A 431 -19.66 -9.62 1.86
N SER A 432 -18.69 -10.40 1.40
CA SER A 432 -18.88 -11.56 0.55
C SER A 432 -18.22 -12.77 1.19
N THR A 433 -18.94 -13.89 1.30
CA THR A 433 -18.37 -15.14 1.83
C THR A 433 -17.25 -15.69 0.95
N ASN A 434 -17.21 -15.35 -0.34
CA ASN A 434 -16.18 -15.79 -1.27
C ASN A 434 -15.10 -14.71 -1.42
N PHE A 435 -13.85 -15.01 -1.08
CA PHE A 435 -12.73 -14.05 -1.19
C PHE A 435 -12.42 -13.61 -2.63
N ASN A 436 -12.88 -14.35 -3.65
CA ASN A 436 -12.79 -13.94 -5.05
C ASN A 436 -13.80 -12.84 -5.43
N VAL A 437 -14.78 -12.58 -4.56
CA VAL A 437 -15.85 -11.61 -4.78
C VAL A 437 -15.78 -10.52 -3.72
N GLU A 438 -15.87 -9.26 -4.14
CA GLU A 438 -15.87 -8.12 -3.24
C GLU A 438 -17.17 -7.33 -3.31
N VAL A 439 -17.53 -6.71 -2.19
CA VAL A 439 -18.65 -5.78 -2.09
C VAL A 439 -18.10 -4.38 -1.85
N HIS A 440 -18.58 -3.42 -2.65
CA HIS A 440 -18.20 -2.02 -2.56
C HIS A 440 -19.47 -1.19 -2.41
N ALA A 441 -19.62 -0.49 -1.29
CA ALA A 441 -20.83 0.26 -0.97
C ALA A 441 -20.56 1.77 -0.94
N TYR A 442 -21.52 2.54 -1.44
CA TYR A 442 -21.52 4.00 -1.50
C TYR A 442 -22.78 4.50 -0.81
N VAL A 443 -22.82 4.36 0.52
CA VAL A 443 -24.03 4.50 1.34
C VAL A 443 -24.75 5.84 1.11
N LYS A 444 -23.98 6.93 1.02
CA LYS A 444 -24.54 8.28 0.76
C LYS A 444 -25.20 8.42 -0.61
N ASN A 445 -24.82 7.56 -1.56
CA ASN A 445 -25.31 7.55 -2.94
C ASN A 445 -26.39 6.47 -3.16
N GLY A 446 -26.77 5.72 -2.12
CA GLY A 446 -27.81 4.70 -2.20
C GLY A 446 -27.45 3.53 -3.12
N LYS A 447 -26.17 3.24 -3.34
CA LYS A 447 -25.70 2.21 -4.26
C LYS A 447 -24.63 1.33 -3.66
N TYR A 448 -24.56 0.08 -4.13
CA TYR A 448 -23.43 -0.80 -3.92
C TYR A 448 -23.23 -1.71 -5.13
N CYS A 449 -22.04 -2.28 -5.28
CA CYS A 449 -21.78 -3.29 -6.29
C CYS A 449 -21.15 -4.55 -5.70
N VAL A 450 -21.39 -5.66 -6.39
CA VAL A 450 -20.79 -6.97 -6.12
C VAL A 450 -19.93 -7.32 -7.32
N VAL A 451 -18.66 -7.63 -7.07
CA VAL A 451 -17.63 -7.69 -8.11
C VAL A 451 -16.92 -9.03 -8.06
N ASN A 452 -16.99 -9.79 -9.15
CA ASN A 452 -16.17 -10.99 -9.32
C ASN A 452 -14.78 -10.59 -9.83
N ASN A 453 -13.76 -10.80 -9.02
CA ASN A 453 -12.37 -10.47 -9.36
C ASN A 453 -11.63 -11.59 -10.10
N THR A 454 -12.34 -12.59 -10.61
CA THR A 454 -11.76 -13.70 -11.39
C THR A 454 -12.37 -13.77 -12.78
N TYR A 455 -11.65 -14.36 -13.73
CA TYR A 455 -12.17 -14.68 -15.05
C TYR A 455 -12.89 -16.05 -15.09
N GLU A 456 -13.36 -16.52 -13.94
CA GLU A 456 -14.16 -17.73 -13.80
C GLU A 456 -15.49 -17.38 -13.12
N PRO A 457 -16.59 -18.11 -13.38
CA PRO A 457 -17.83 -17.92 -12.64
C PRO A 457 -17.64 -18.12 -11.13
N GLN A 458 -18.24 -17.25 -10.32
CA GLN A 458 -18.18 -17.33 -8.87
C GLN A 458 -19.59 -17.35 -8.27
N SER A 459 -19.74 -17.99 -7.12
CA SER A 459 -20.95 -17.87 -6.30
C SER A 459 -20.57 -17.41 -4.90
N THR A 460 -21.44 -16.61 -4.29
CA THR A 460 -21.24 -16.12 -2.94
C THR A 460 -22.55 -15.73 -2.27
N THR A 461 -22.53 -15.66 -0.95
CA THR A 461 -23.55 -14.99 -0.15
C THR A 461 -23.06 -13.57 0.11
N VAL A 462 -23.84 -12.58 -0.34
CA VAL A 462 -23.58 -11.15 -0.16
C VAL A 462 -24.32 -10.65 1.07
N TYR A 463 -23.61 -10.01 1.98
CA TYR A 463 -24.18 -9.32 3.14
C TYR A 463 -24.27 -7.81 2.89
N ARG A 464 -25.44 -7.25 3.17
CA ARG A 464 -25.72 -5.80 3.09
C ARG A 464 -25.34 -5.09 4.39
N GLY A 465 -25.41 -3.76 4.39
CA GLY A 465 -25.08 -2.94 5.57
C GLY A 465 -25.99 -3.15 6.79
N ASP A 466 -27.21 -3.64 6.58
CA ASP A 466 -28.18 -3.97 7.64
C ASP A 466 -28.02 -5.41 8.19
N GLY A 467 -27.06 -6.17 7.68
CA GLY A 467 -26.82 -7.57 8.04
C GLY A 467 -27.69 -8.58 7.29
N SER A 468 -28.65 -8.15 6.47
CA SER A 468 -29.38 -9.06 5.58
C SER A 468 -28.47 -9.62 4.50
N SER A 469 -28.79 -10.82 4.00
CA SER A 469 -27.98 -11.47 2.98
C SER A 469 -28.80 -12.16 1.89
N PHE A 470 -28.16 -12.38 0.74
CA PHE A 470 -28.72 -13.11 -0.39
C PHE A 470 -27.60 -13.80 -1.17
N ASP A 471 -27.93 -14.91 -1.82
CA ASP A 471 -27.00 -15.62 -2.69
C ASP A 471 -27.01 -15.03 -4.10
N VAL A 472 -25.83 -14.96 -4.71
CA VAL A 472 -25.64 -14.50 -6.09
C VAL A 472 -24.62 -15.37 -6.81
N SER A 473 -24.90 -15.66 -8.09
CA SER A 473 -23.95 -16.25 -9.02
C SER A 473 -23.54 -15.19 -10.03
N LEU A 474 -22.22 -15.02 -10.18
CA LEU A 474 -21.59 -14.03 -11.05
C LEU A 474 -20.87 -14.75 -12.18
N LYS A 475 -21.01 -14.23 -13.40
CA LYS A 475 -20.18 -14.65 -14.54
C LYS A 475 -18.74 -14.22 -14.33
N ALA A 476 -17.85 -14.77 -15.15
CA ALA A 476 -16.45 -14.34 -15.22
C ALA A 476 -16.35 -12.80 -15.30
N ASN A 477 -15.59 -12.22 -14.38
CA ASN A 477 -15.29 -10.79 -14.27
C ASN A 477 -16.52 -9.87 -14.10
N GLU A 478 -17.71 -10.41 -13.82
CA GLU A 478 -18.94 -9.64 -13.76
C GLU A 478 -18.99 -8.68 -12.56
N ILE A 479 -19.61 -7.53 -12.79
CA ILE A 479 -19.98 -6.56 -11.77
C ILE A 479 -21.49 -6.31 -11.84
N ILE A 480 -22.17 -6.45 -10.70
CA ILE A 480 -23.61 -6.16 -10.58
C ILE A 480 -23.80 -4.99 -9.63
N TRP A 481 -24.53 -3.97 -10.08
CA TRP A 481 -24.92 -2.80 -9.29
C TRP A 481 -26.31 -2.98 -8.69
N TYR A 482 -26.46 -2.54 -7.44
CA TYR A 482 -27.68 -2.60 -6.66
C TYR A 482 -27.96 -1.24 -6.00
N GLU A 483 -29.22 -1.00 -5.67
CA GLU A 483 -29.67 0.12 -4.84
C GLU A 483 -29.80 -0.32 -3.37
N ILE A 484 -29.58 0.61 -2.43
CA ILE A 484 -29.62 0.39 -0.97
C ILE A 484 -31.03 0.57 -0.43
#